data_AF-A0AAW0UAH4-F1
#
_entry.id   AF-A0AAW0UAH4-F1
#
_cell.length_a   1.000
_cell.length_b   1.000
_cell.length_c   1.000
_cell.angle_alpha   90.00
_cell.angle_beta   90.00
_cell.angle_gamma   90.00
#
_symmetry.space_group_name_H-M   'P 1'
#
loop_
_entity.id
_entity.type
_entity.pdbx_description
1 polymer ?
#
loop_
_entity_poly.entity_id
_entity_poly.type
_entity_poly.pdbx_seq_one_letter_code
_entity_poly.pdbx_strand_id
1 'polypeptide(L)'
;MKVLAVVLCLAAAASARMAYTFSDGYLDILGAEPAQNFDCVGRPYGYYADVPTDCRVFHVCLPINDEAGEVVETHHFSFFCGNQTEAFPCAEAESLYDSSNADFGKIPEENL
;
A
#
# COMPACT_ATOMS: atom_id res chain seq x y z
N MET A 1 23.55 6.87 41.68
CA MET A 1 22.51 7.90 41.44
C MET A 1 23.14 8.94 40.51
N LYS A 2 22.86 9.04 39.21
CA LYS A 2 21.74 8.60 38.36
C LYS A 2 22.34 8.11 37.03
N VAL A 3 22.15 6.83 36.71
CA VAL A 3 22.27 6.35 35.33
C VAL A 3 20.95 6.72 34.68
N LEU A 4 20.88 7.88 34.03
CA LEU A 4 19.72 8.21 33.20
C LEU A 4 19.98 7.59 31.82
N ALA A 5 19.63 6.32 31.70
CA ALA A 5 19.46 5.69 30.41
C ALA A 5 18.37 6.47 29.67
N VAL A 6 18.78 7.26 28.68
CA VAL A 6 17.85 7.76 27.66
C VAL A 6 17.49 6.54 26.84
N VAL A 7 16.48 5.81 27.30
CA VAL A 7 15.75 4.85 26.49
C VAL A 7 15.10 5.69 25.41
N LEU A 8 15.77 5.80 24.26
CA LEU A 8 15.17 6.31 23.05
C LEU A 8 14.00 5.36 22.78
N CYS A 9 12.78 5.81 23.10
CA CYS A 9 11.56 5.11 22.76
C CYS A 9 11.58 4.90 21.24
N LEU A 10 11.97 3.70 20.82
CA LEU A 10 11.48 3.10 19.61
C LEU A 10 9.98 2.93 19.82
N ALA A 11 9.23 4.02 19.70
CA ALA A 11 7.87 3.94 19.22
C ALA A 11 8.01 3.46 17.77
N ALA A 12 8.26 2.16 17.60
CA ALA A 12 7.70 1.49 16.45
C ALA A 12 6.20 1.68 16.65
N ALA A 13 5.66 2.76 16.06
CA ALA A 13 4.26 2.80 15.73
C ALA A 13 4.06 1.50 14.97
N ALA A 14 3.44 0.53 15.63
CA ALA A 14 2.93 -0.65 14.96
C ALA A 14 1.78 -0.12 14.11
N SER A 15 2.13 0.51 12.99
CA SER A 15 1.21 0.84 11.92
C SER A 15 0.43 -0.42 11.64
N ALA A 16 -0.89 -0.31 11.50
CA ALA A 16 -1.72 -1.43 11.07
C ALA A 16 -1.37 -1.79 9.62
N ARG A 17 -0.20 -2.40 9.41
CA ARG A 17 0.27 -2.89 8.12
C ARG A 17 -0.39 -4.26 7.93
N MET A 18 -1.52 -4.25 7.23
CA MET A 18 -2.07 -5.45 6.57
C MET A 18 -1.44 -5.63 5.18
N ALA A 19 -0.20 -5.16 5.02
CA ALA A 19 0.60 -5.37 3.83
C ALA A 19 1.13 -6.79 3.84
N TYR A 20 1.18 -7.41 2.66
CA TYR A 20 1.66 -8.77 2.45
C TYR A 20 0.93 -9.85 3.28
N THR A 21 -0.29 -9.55 3.77
CA THR A 21 -1.18 -10.54 4.37
C THR A 21 -2.16 -11.03 3.31
N PHE A 22 -1.96 -12.25 2.82
CA PHE A 22 -2.76 -12.84 1.75
C PHE A 22 -3.66 -13.97 2.26
N SER A 23 -4.64 -14.36 1.43
CA SER A 23 -5.44 -15.55 1.68
C SER A 23 -4.60 -16.83 1.59
N ASP A 24 -5.06 -17.90 2.24
CA ASP A 24 -4.46 -19.23 2.10
C ASP A 24 -4.35 -19.65 0.63
N GLY A 25 -3.25 -20.35 0.28
CA GLY A 25 -2.99 -20.82 -1.09
C GLY A 25 -2.43 -19.78 -2.05
N TYR A 26 -2.15 -18.55 -1.61
CA TYR A 26 -1.60 -17.50 -2.49
C TYR A 26 -0.28 -17.89 -3.17
N LEU A 27 0.54 -18.74 -2.52
CA LEU A 27 1.80 -19.25 -3.08
C LEU A 27 1.59 -20.09 -4.34
N ASP A 28 0.44 -20.77 -4.48
CA ASP A 28 0.11 -21.53 -5.68
C ASP A 28 -0.08 -20.62 -6.90
N ILE A 29 -0.35 -19.33 -6.66
CA ILE A 29 -0.56 -18.31 -7.69
C ILE A 29 0.70 -17.46 -7.89
N LEU A 30 1.35 -17.03 -6.80
CA LEU A 30 2.56 -16.20 -6.89
C LEU A 30 3.83 -16.97 -7.23
N GLY A 31 3.87 -18.27 -6.94
CA GLY A 31 5.00 -19.18 -7.16
C GLY A 31 6.18 -19.02 -6.19
N ALA A 32 6.20 -17.93 -5.42
CA ALA A 32 7.20 -17.63 -4.39
C ALA A 32 6.65 -16.58 -3.41
N GLU A 33 7.33 -16.44 -2.28
CA GLU A 33 7.10 -15.32 -1.36
C GLU A 33 7.45 -13.99 -2.06
N PRO A 34 6.54 -13.00 -2.11
CA PRO A 34 6.81 -11.71 -2.72
C PRO A 34 7.86 -10.91 -1.93
N ALA A 35 8.64 -10.11 -2.65
CA ALA A 35 9.57 -9.18 -2.02
C ALA A 35 8.80 -8.10 -1.24
N GLN A 36 9.14 -7.90 0.03
CA GLN A 36 8.47 -6.94 0.91
C GLN A 36 9.20 -5.60 0.95
N ASN A 37 9.35 -4.94 -0.21
CA ASN A 37 10.10 -3.69 -0.35
C ASN A 37 9.26 -2.51 -0.86
N PHE A 38 7.95 -2.70 -1.06
CA PHE A 38 7.05 -1.62 -1.42
C PHE A 38 6.67 -0.79 -0.18
N ASP A 39 6.59 0.52 -0.35
CA ASP A 39 6.04 1.42 0.65
C ASP A 39 5.19 2.54 0.02
N CYS A 40 4.31 3.11 0.85
CA CYS A 40 3.41 4.19 0.51
C CYS A 40 4.02 5.59 0.66
N VAL A 41 5.32 5.72 0.94
CA VAL A 41 5.94 7.02 1.20
C VAL A 41 5.92 7.86 -0.07
N GLY A 42 5.37 9.08 0.02
CA GLY A 42 5.27 9.99 -1.11
C GLY A 42 4.25 9.57 -2.18
N ARG A 43 3.39 8.58 -1.88
CA ARG A 43 2.36 8.09 -2.80
C ARG A 43 0.98 8.61 -2.39
N PRO A 44 0.19 9.20 -3.31
CA PRO A 44 -1.17 9.61 -3.01
C PRO A 44 -2.09 8.40 -2.76
N TYR A 45 -3.34 8.66 -2.37
CA TYR A 45 -4.33 7.59 -2.25
C TYR A 45 -4.50 6.86 -3.59
N GLY A 46 -4.30 5.55 -3.61
CA GLY A 46 -4.53 4.76 -4.82
C GLY A 46 -3.96 3.35 -4.80
N TYR A 47 -3.96 2.76 -5.99
CA TYR A 47 -3.43 1.43 -6.28
C TYR A 47 -2.06 1.51 -6.96
N TYR A 48 -1.17 0.59 -6.60
CA TYR A 48 0.20 0.54 -7.11
C TYR A 48 0.59 -0.90 -7.41
N ALA A 49 1.14 -1.14 -8.60
CA ALA A 49 1.65 -2.45 -8.95
C ALA A 49 3.06 -2.66 -8.35
N ASP A 50 3.31 -3.85 -7.82
CA ASP A 50 4.61 -4.23 -7.29
C ASP A 50 5.48 -4.79 -8.42
N VAL A 51 6.17 -3.87 -9.11
CA VAL A 51 7.05 -4.16 -10.26
C VAL A 51 8.10 -5.23 -9.93
N PRO A 52 8.79 -5.22 -8.76
CA PRO A 52 9.67 -6.32 -8.35
C PRO A 52 9.03 -7.72 -8.35
N THR A 53 7.71 -7.82 -8.17
CA THR A 53 6.96 -9.08 -8.22
C THR A 53 6.34 -9.37 -9.58
N ASP A 54 6.84 -8.75 -10.65
CA ASP A 54 6.30 -8.87 -12.01
C ASP A 54 4.82 -8.43 -12.07
N CYS A 55 4.47 -7.42 -11.26
CA CYS A 55 3.11 -6.91 -11.08
C CYS A 55 2.07 -7.99 -10.76
N ARG A 56 2.48 -9.08 -10.08
CA ARG A 56 1.55 -10.10 -9.57
C ARG A 56 0.95 -9.70 -8.22
N VAL A 57 1.63 -8.81 -7.49
CA VAL A 57 1.13 -8.19 -6.26
C VAL A 57 0.82 -6.71 -6.52
N PHE A 58 -0.21 -6.23 -5.86
CA PHE A 58 -0.67 -4.85 -5.89
C PHE A 58 -0.86 -4.34 -4.47
N HIS A 59 -0.67 -3.03 -4.31
CA HIS A 59 -0.73 -2.35 -3.02
C HIS A 59 -1.76 -1.23 -3.06
N VAL A 60 -2.46 -1.05 -1.94
CA VAL A 60 -3.34 0.10 -1.70
C VAL A 60 -2.72 0.96 -0.62
N CYS A 61 -2.57 2.26 -0.90
CA CYS A 61 -2.10 3.25 0.07
C CYS A 61 -3.26 4.13 0.50
N LEU A 62 -3.93 3.82 1.59
CA LEU A 62 -5.10 4.58 2.07
C LEU A 62 -4.68 5.59 3.15
N PRO A 63 -4.70 6.91 2.87
CA PRO A 63 -4.48 7.92 3.90
C PRO A 63 -5.68 7.97 4.85
N ILE A 64 -5.40 7.93 6.14
CA ILE A 64 -6.37 8.16 7.22
C ILE A 64 -6.17 9.59 7.70
N ASN A 65 -7.20 10.40 7.53
CA ASN A 65 -7.19 11.80 7.92
C ASN A 65 -7.86 11.99 9.28
N ASP A 66 -7.40 12.97 10.04
CA ASP A 66 -8.11 13.46 11.21
C ASP A 66 -9.28 14.40 10.85
N GLU A 67 -9.94 14.97 11.86
CA GLU A 67 -11.04 15.92 11.66
C GLU A 67 -10.60 17.23 10.96
N ALA A 68 -9.32 17.58 11.01
CA ALA A 68 -8.76 18.74 10.32
C ALA A 68 -8.36 18.43 8.87
N GLY A 69 -8.42 17.17 8.45
CA GLY A 69 -8.02 16.72 7.12
C GLY A 69 -6.53 16.38 7.00
N GLU A 70 -5.79 16.35 8.11
CA GLU A 70 -4.37 16.00 8.10
C GLU A 70 -4.19 14.49 8.12
N VAL A 71 -3.27 13.99 7.29
CA VAL A 71 -2.95 12.55 7.22
C VAL A 71 -2.23 12.14 8.51
N VAL A 72 -2.89 11.37 9.37
CA VAL A 72 -2.33 10.87 10.63
C VAL A 72 -1.75 9.47 10.51
N GLU A 73 -2.26 8.67 9.57
CA GLU A 73 -1.78 7.32 9.28
C GLU A 73 -1.99 7.00 7.80
N THR A 74 -1.21 6.06 7.25
CA THR A 74 -1.49 5.47 5.94
C THR A 74 -1.62 3.97 6.11
N HIS A 75 -2.84 3.46 5.91
CA HIS A 75 -3.07 2.03 5.86
C HIS A 75 -2.52 1.47 4.55
N HIS A 76 -1.80 0.36 4.66
CA HIS A 76 -1.21 -0.33 3.52
C HIS A 76 -1.79 -1.73 3.45
N PHE A 77 -2.44 -2.03 2.32
CA PHE A 77 -3.00 -3.35 2.01
C PHE A 77 -2.31 -3.93 0.79
N SER A 78 -2.18 -5.25 0.73
CA SER A 78 -1.67 -5.93 -0.46
C SER A 78 -2.68 -6.97 -0.94
N PHE A 79 -2.78 -7.14 -2.25
CA PHE A 79 -3.57 -8.19 -2.89
C PHE A 79 -2.84 -8.71 -4.12
N PHE A 80 -3.26 -9.86 -4.62
CA PHE A 80 -2.74 -10.44 -5.86
C PHE A 80 -3.90 -10.75 -6.78
N CYS A 81 -3.64 -10.77 -8.08
CA CYS A 81 -4.64 -11.17 -9.06
C CYS A 81 -4.66 -12.70 -9.18
N GLY A 82 -5.86 -13.28 -9.13
CA GLY A 82 -6.04 -14.72 -9.27
C GLY A 82 -5.79 -15.23 -10.68
N ASN A 83 -5.89 -16.53 -10.89
CA ASN A 83 -5.79 -17.08 -12.25
C ASN A 83 -6.92 -16.50 -13.16
N GLN A 84 -6.65 -16.38 -14.46
CA GLN A 84 -7.58 -15.82 -15.47
C GLN A 84 -7.85 -14.30 -15.35
N THR A 85 -7.04 -13.55 -14.61
CA THR A 85 -7.07 -12.08 -14.65
C THR A 85 -6.10 -11.56 -15.70
N GLU A 86 -6.53 -10.61 -16.52
CA GLU A 86 -5.68 -9.88 -17.44
C GLU A 86 -5.18 -8.60 -16.77
N ALA A 87 -3.87 -8.47 -16.59
CA ALA A 87 -3.24 -7.27 -16.05
C ALA A 87 -2.69 -6.40 -17.19
N PHE A 88 -2.73 -5.08 -16.99
CA PHE A 88 -1.99 -4.15 -17.85
C PHE A 88 -0.49 -4.48 -17.80
N PRO A 89 0.27 -4.33 -18.90
CA PRO A 89 1.66 -4.74 -18.91
C PRO A 89 2.49 -3.97 -17.85
N CYS A 90 3.30 -4.74 -17.13
CA CYS A 90 3.89 -4.33 -15.86
C CYS A 90 4.86 -3.15 -16.01
N ALA A 91 5.62 -3.11 -17.11
CA ALA A 91 6.59 -2.07 -17.39
C ALA A 91 5.93 -0.69 -17.59
N GLU A 92 4.66 -0.67 -17.99
CA GLU A 92 3.89 0.54 -18.24
C GLU A 92 2.98 0.92 -17.07
N ALA A 93 2.87 0.10 -16.03
CA ALA A 93 1.96 0.32 -14.91
C ALA A 93 2.18 1.69 -14.24
N GLU A 94 3.44 2.10 -14.04
CA GLU A 94 3.76 3.38 -13.39
C GLU A 94 3.23 4.60 -14.17
N SER A 95 3.16 4.50 -15.50
CA SER A 95 2.64 5.59 -16.34
C SER A 95 1.15 5.86 -16.12
N LEU A 96 0.43 4.91 -15.51
CA LEU A 96 -1.00 5.02 -15.26
C LEU A 96 -1.32 5.58 -13.87
N TYR A 97 -0.37 5.58 -12.92
CA TYR A 97 -0.67 5.90 -11.52
C TYR A 97 -1.27 7.28 -11.37
N ASP A 98 -0.72 8.30 -12.03
CA ASP A 98 -1.25 9.65 -11.96
C ASP A 98 -2.70 9.71 -12.45
N SER A 99 -3.02 9.04 -13.56
CA SER A 99 -4.37 9.05 -14.13
C SER A 99 -5.37 8.19 -13.35
N SER A 100 -4.95 7.01 -12.91
CA SER A 100 -5.80 6.04 -12.20
C SER A 100 -6.07 6.46 -10.77
N ASN A 101 -5.10 7.10 -10.13
CA ASN A 101 -5.19 7.49 -8.72
C ASN A 101 -5.61 8.96 -8.55
N ALA A 102 -5.65 9.76 -9.63
CA ALA A 102 -5.98 11.18 -9.57
C ALA A 102 -7.26 11.47 -8.78
N ASP A 103 -8.31 10.69 -8.99
CA ASP A 103 -9.64 10.91 -8.40
C ASP A 103 -10.04 9.86 -7.37
N PHE A 104 -9.07 9.04 -6.94
CA PHE A 104 -9.34 7.99 -5.99
C PHE A 104 -9.73 8.57 -4.62
N GLY A 105 -10.88 8.16 -4.10
CA GLY A 105 -11.42 8.65 -2.83
C GLY A 105 -11.97 10.08 -2.85
N LYS A 106 -12.01 10.77 -3.99
CA LYS A 106 -12.70 12.06 -4.10
C LYS A 106 -14.20 11.86 -4.22
N ILE A 107 -14.98 12.60 -3.43
CA ILE A 107 -16.43 12.70 -3.61
C ILE A 107 -16.68 13.85 -4.61
N PRO A 108 -17.35 13.61 -5.75
CA PRO A 108 -17.68 14.66 -6.68
C PRO A 108 -18.50 15.77 -6.01
N GLU A 109 -18.29 17.03 -6.38
CA GLU A 109 -18.96 18.17 -5.73
C GLU A 109 -20.48 18.11 -5.84
N GLU A 110 -21.02 17.49 -6.89
CA GLU A 110 -22.46 17.27 -7.03
C GLU A 110 -23.06 16.31 -5.98
N ASN A 111 -22.21 15.59 -5.23
CA ASN A 111 -22.60 14.64 -4.19
C ASN A 111 -22.21 15.10 -2.77
N LEU A 112 -21.75 16.35 -2.61
CA LEU A 112 -21.52 17.01 -1.32
C LEU A 112 -22.79 17.74 -0.84
#